data_AF-A0A927N899-F1
#
_entry.id   AF-A0A927N899-F1
#
_cell.length_a   1.000
_cell.length_b   1.000
_cell.length_c   1.000
_cell.angle_alpha   90.00
_cell.angle_beta   90.00
_cell.angle_gamma   90.00
#
_symmetry.space_group_name_H-M   'P 1'
#
loop_
_entity.id
_entity.type
_entity.pdbx_description
1 polymer ?
#
loop_
_entity_poly.entity_id
_entity_poly.type
_entity_poly.pdbx_seq_one_letter_code
_entity_poly.pdbx_strand_id
1 'polypeptide(L)'
;MFICAELLQDVKVGEIIVVKYDNYARTLGAYLITGEKIGEISSHQAEGCLDFWTLATRIDNNRILCKAVIKGGRLLILSTDSKLLSSEYAPSASVSVSRPNVSYATMRR
;
A
#
# COMPACT_ATOMS: atom_id res chain seq x y z
N MET A 1 -8.40 0.61 -2.50
CA MET A 1 -6.93 0.44 -2.47
C MET A 1 -6.57 -0.60 -1.42
N PHE A 2 -5.44 -1.28 -1.57
CA PHE A 2 -5.00 -2.32 -0.63
C PHE A 2 -3.67 -1.97 0.05
N ILE A 3 -3.48 -2.47 1.26
CA ILE A 3 -2.27 -2.29 2.07
C ILE A 3 -1.93 -3.64 2.70
N CYS A 4 -0.65 -4.02 2.66
CA CYS A 4 -0.14 -5.21 3.34
C CYS A 4 0.40 -4.85 4.73
N ALA A 5 0.01 -5.63 5.75
CA ALA A 5 0.49 -5.52 7.11
C ALA A 5 1.01 -6.87 7.61
N GLU A 6 2.04 -6.82 8.44
CA GLU A 6 2.58 -7.95 9.19
C GLU A 6 2.02 -7.93 10.62
N LEU A 7 1.35 -9.00 10.99
CA LEU A 7 0.68 -9.17 12.27
C LEU A 7 1.65 -9.67 13.34
N LEU A 8 1.57 -9.02 14.50
CA LEU A 8 2.18 -9.47 15.76
C LEU A 8 1.21 -10.34 16.57
N GLN A 9 -0.10 -10.17 16.35
CA GLN A 9 -1.16 -10.92 17.00
C GLN A 9 -2.31 -11.22 16.04
N ASP A 10 -3.15 -12.16 16.45
CA ASP A 10 -4.22 -12.67 15.59
C ASP A 10 -5.39 -11.68 15.48
N VAL A 11 -5.86 -11.46 14.26
CA VAL A 11 -6.92 -10.49 13.92
C VAL A 11 -7.95 -11.19 13.05
N LYS A 12 -9.22 -10.79 13.15
CA LYS A 12 -10.29 -11.38 12.33
C LYS A 12 -10.49 -10.59 11.04
N VAL A 13 -10.76 -11.32 9.95
CA VAL A 13 -11.22 -10.68 8.71
C VAL A 13 -12.55 -9.97 8.97
N GLY A 14 -12.69 -8.77 8.44
CA GLY A 14 -13.83 -7.89 8.65
C GLY A 14 -13.62 -6.84 9.73
N GLU A 15 -12.60 -6.98 10.59
CA GLU A 15 -12.30 -5.98 11.62
C GLU A 15 -11.81 -4.66 11.02
N ILE A 16 -12.11 -3.57 11.73
CA ILE A 16 -11.68 -2.23 11.37
C ILE A 16 -10.33 -1.97 12.02
N ILE A 17 -9.35 -1.70 11.16
CA ILE A 17 -7.96 -1.46 11.51
C ILE A 17 -7.64 0.01 11.27
N VAL A 18 -7.06 0.65 12.27
CA VAL A 18 -6.51 2.00 12.20
C VAL A 18 -5.05 1.88 11.80
N VAL A 19 -4.67 2.48 10.68
CA VAL A 19 -3.25 2.63 10.31
C VAL A 19 -2.81 4.06 10.59
N LYS A 20 -1.70 4.20 11.30
CA LYS A 20 -1.11 5.49 11.69
C LYS A 20 0.39 5.37 11.89
N TYR A 21 1.09 6.48 11.89
CA TYR A 21 2.51 6.50 12.27
C TYR A 21 2.68 6.19 13.78
N ASP A 22 3.60 5.29 14.07
CA ASP A 22 4.03 4.91 15.42
C ASP A 22 5.29 5.70 15.77
N ASN A 23 5.15 6.73 16.60
CA ASN A 23 6.26 7.58 17.02
C ASN A 23 7.34 6.83 17.81
N TYR A 24 6.98 5.74 18.51
CA TYR A 24 7.91 4.97 19.32
C TYR A 24 8.73 4.03 18.45
N ALA A 25 8.05 3.25 17.59
CA ALA A 25 8.72 2.34 16.67
C ALA A 25 9.37 3.04 15.47
N ARG A 26 8.98 4.30 15.18
CA ARG A 26 9.33 5.06 13.97
C ARG A 26 8.92 4.32 12.68
N THR A 27 7.78 3.64 12.72
CA THR A 27 7.21 2.88 11.60
C THR A 27 5.72 3.17 11.44
N LEU A 28 5.09 2.61 10.39
CA LEU A 28 3.64 2.64 10.26
C LEU A 28 3.05 1.45 11.01
N GLY A 29 2.22 1.71 12.02
CA GLY A 29 1.57 0.68 12.83
C GLY A 29 0.14 0.39 12.37
N ALA A 30 -0.28 -0.86 12.56
CA ALA A 30 -1.66 -1.30 12.46
C ALA A 30 -2.25 -1.50 13.86
N TYR A 31 -3.41 -0.91 14.12
CA TYR A 31 -4.05 -0.90 15.44
C TYR A 31 -5.53 -1.27 15.34
N LEU A 32 -6.06 -1.91 16.38
CA LEU A 32 -7.51 -1.99 16.56
C LEU A 32 -8.08 -0.61 16.89
N ILE A 33 -9.39 -0.46 16.72
CA ILE A 33 -10.10 0.78 17.11
C ILE A 33 -9.98 1.07 18.61
N THR A 34 -9.73 0.05 19.42
CA THR A 34 -9.44 0.16 20.86
C THR A 34 -8.06 0.77 21.17
N GLY A 35 -7.20 0.92 20.16
CA GLY A 35 -5.85 1.47 20.28
C GLY A 35 -4.75 0.41 20.48
N GLU A 36 -5.10 -0.86 20.56
CA GLU A 36 -4.16 -1.97 20.68
C GLU A 36 -3.38 -2.17 19.38
N LYS A 37 -2.04 -2.26 19.46
CA LYS A 37 -1.19 -2.50 18.29
C LYS A 37 -1.26 -3.98 17.90
N ILE A 38 -1.70 -4.24 16.68
CA ILE A 38 -1.85 -5.61 16.16
C ILE A 38 -0.73 -6.03 15.21
N GLY A 39 0.02 -5.05 14.70
CA GLY A 39 1.00 -5.28 13.67
C GLY A 39 1.62 -4.00 13.14
N GLU A 40 2.37 -4.15 12.06
CA GLU A 40 3.05 -3.05 11.36
C GLU A 40 2.78 -3.17 9.86
N ILE A 41 2.78 -2.04 9.16
CA ILE A 41 2.68 -2.05 7.69
C ILE A 41 4.01 -2.55 7.13
N SER A 42 3.95 -3.57 6.28
CA SER A 42 5.16 -4.15 5.70
C SER A 42 5.86 -3.13 4.81
N SER A 43 7.18 -3.03 4.90
CA SER A 43 7.97 -2.25 3.93
C SER A 43 7.97 -2.89 2.54
N HIS A 44 7.67 -4.20 2.46
CA HIS A 44 7.58 -4.96 1.22
C HIS A 44 6.11 -5.20 0.87
N GLN A 45 5.53 -4.26 0.13
CA GLN A 45 4.13 -4.32 -0.28
C GLN A 45 3.95 -5.33 -1.42
N ALA A 46 2.89 -6.14 -1.33
CA ALA A 46 2.53 -7.10 -2.37
C ALA A 46 2.01 -6.39 -3.64
N GLU A 47 2.05 -7.07 -4.78
CA GLU A 47 1.50 -6.55 -6.03
C GLU A 47 0.01 -6.18 -5.84
N GLY A 48 -0.38 -5.00 -6.35
CA GLY A 48 -1.72 -4.44 -6.19
C GLY A 48 -1.99 -3.75 -4.85
N CYS A 49 -1.02 -3.72 -3.92
CA CYS A 49 -1.06 -2.84 -2.76
C CYS A 49 -0.51 -1.45 -3.09
N LEU A 50 -0.74 -0.50 -2.20
CA LEU A 50 -0.11 0.83 -2.23
C LEU A 50 1.38 0.70 -1.89
N ASP A 51 2.21 1.50 -2.54
CA ASP A 51 3.63 1.62 -2.20
C ASP A 51 3.83 2.14 -0.77
N PHE A 52 4.86 1.62 -0.09
CA PHE A 52 5.13 1.95 1.32
C PHE A 52 5.46 3.43 1.52
N TRP A 53 6.27 4.02 0.64
CA TRP A 53 6.65 5.44 0.77
C TRP A 53 5.44 6.34 0.54
N THR A 54 4.59 5.98 -0.42
CA THR A 54 3.32 6.68 -0.66
C THR A 54 2.44 6.67 0.59
N LEU A 55 2.35 5.53 1.29
CA LEU A 55 1.65 5.44 2.57
C LEU A 55 2.32 6.29 3.65
N ALA A 56 3.63 6.20 3.82
CA ALA A 56 4.38 6.91 4.85
C ALA A 56 4.21 8.44 4.71
N THR A 57 4.38 8.97 3.50
CA THR A 57 4.28 10.42 3.23
C THR A 57 2.85 10.95 3.41
N ARG A 58 1.82 10.16 3.09
CA ARG A 58 0.42 10.61 3.19
C ARG A 58 -0.17 10.41 4.58
N ILE A 59 0.27 9.36 5.28
CA ILE A 59 -0.20 9.07 6.63
C ILE A 59 0.39 10.09 7.60
N ASP A 60 1.70 10.34 7.63
CA ASP A 60 2.35 11.34 8.52
C ASP A 60 1.60 11.55 9.86
N ASN A 61 0.88 12.67 10.03
CA ASN A 61 0.08 12.99 11.23
C ASN A 61 -1.40 12.53 11.18
N ASN A 62 -1.85 12.02 10.04
CA ASN A 62 -3.18 11.48 9.81
C ASN A 62 -3.30 10.02 10.27
N ARG A 63 -4.56 9.55 10.31
CA ARG A 63 -4.92 8.16 10.53
C ARG A 63 -5.85 7.73 9.41
N ILE A 64 -5.71 6.50 8.94
CA ILE A 64 -6.63 5.92 7.97
C ILE A 64 -7.36 4.75 8.59
N LEU A 65 -8.64 4.63 8.25
CA LEU A 65 -9.45 3.46 8.57
C LEU A 65 -9.35 2.48 7.41
N CYS A 66 -9.10 1.24 7.76
CA CYS A 66 -9.02 0.13 6.84
C CYS A 66 -9.87 -1.02 7.34
N LYS A 67 -10.35 -1.86 6.43
CA LYS A 67 -11.03 -3.11 6.76
C LYS A 67 -10.13 -4.28 6.43
N ALA A 68 -9.93 -5.19 7.39
CA ALA A 68 -9.25 -6.45 7.17
C ALA A 68 -10.03 -7.30 6.16
N VAL A 69 -9.43 -7.67 5.03
CA VAL A 69 -10.11 -8.40 3.95
C VAL A 69 -9.56 -9.79 3.71
N ILE A 70 -8.24 -9.96 3.80
CA ILE A 70 -7.59 -11.26 3.61
C ILE A 70 -6.57 -11.43 4.72
N LYS A 71 -6.51 -12.63 5.28
CA LYS A 71 -5.52 -13.03 6.26
C LYS A 71 -4.84 -14.31 5.81
N GLY A 72 -3.51 -14.31 5.80
CA GLY A 72 -2.69 -15.46 5.46
C GLY A 72 -1.52 -15.58 6.42
N GLY A 73 -1.64 -16.46 7.43
CA GLY A 73 -0.62 -16.59 8.49
C GLY A 73 -0.42 -15.26 9.23
N ARG A 74 0.81 -14.72 9.15
CA ARG A 74 1.17 -13.42 9.74
C ARG A 74 0.91 -12.23 8.82
N LEU A 75 0.42 -12.44 7.60
CA LEU A 75 0.12 -11.34 6.67
C LEU A 75 -1.38 -11.00 6.71
N LEU A 76 -1.66 -9.71 6.68
CA LEU A 76 -3.00 -9.17 6.60
C LEU A 76 -3.09 -8.16 5.46
N ILE A 77 -4.05 -8.36 4.57
CA ILE A 77 -4.41 -7.38 3.54
C ILE A 77 -5.56 -6.53 4.08
N LEU A 78 -5.34 -5.23 4.02
CA LEU A 78 -6.24 -4.19 4.44
C LEU A 78 -6.81 -3.50 3.21
N SER A 79 -8.11 -3.26 3.20
CA SER A 79 -8.77 -2.45 2.17
C SER A 79 -9.11 -1.07 2.73
N THR A 80 -8.90 -0.04 1.92
CA THR A 80 -9.28 1.33 2.27
C THR A 80 -9.76 2.10 1.05
N ASP A 81 -10.69 3.00 1.29
CA ASP A 81 -11.28 3.98 0.38
C ASP A 81 -10.89 5.42 0.78
N SER A 82 -9.93 5.57 1.72
CA SER A 82 -9.51 6.87 2.23
C SER A 82 -9.09 7.83 1.11
N LYS A 83 -9.73 8.99 1.06
CA LYS A 83 -9.43 10.07 0.09
C LYS A 83 -8.01 10.61 0.23
N LEU A 84 -7.38 10.44 1.40
CA LEU A 84 -5.98 10.84 1.61
C LEU A 84 -5.04 10.08 0.66
N LEU A 85 -5.42 8.86 0.26
CA LEU A 85 -4.63 7.98 -0.58
C LEU A 85 -5.10 7.98 -2.04
N SER A 86 -6.24 8.59 -2.35
CA SER A 86 -6.91 8.46 -3.65
C SER A 86 -6.37 9.36 -4.75
N SER A 87 -5.57 10.40 -4.44
CA SER A 87 -5.19 11.40 -5.46
C SER A 87 -4.18 10.91 -6.51
N GLU A 88 -3.71 9.66 -6.43
CA GLU A 88 -2.63 9.18 -7.31
C GLU A 88 -2.56 7.66 -7.48
N TYR A 89 -3.61 6.91 -7.13
CA TYR A 89 -3.68 5.50 -7.54
C TYR A 89 -4.23 5.40 -8.96
N ALA A 90 -3.44 5.87 -9.93
CA ALA A 90 -3.55 5.35 -11.28
C ALA A 90 -2.90 3.95 -11.24
N PRO A 91 -3.65 2.85 -11.43
CA PRO A 91 -3.01 1.55 -11.65
C PRO A 91 -2.02 1.78 -12.79
N SER A 92 -0.75 1.41 -12.56
CA SER A 92 0.36 1.64 -13.49
C SER A 92 -0.12 1.43 -14.92
N ALA A 93 -0.15 2.53 -15.67
CA ALA A 93 -0.49 2.52 -17.08
C ALA A 93 0.33 1.41 -17.75
N SER A 94 -0.35 0.55 -18.49
CA SER A 94 0.28 -0.41 -19.40
C SER A 94 1.47 0.25 -20.08
N VAL A 95 2.67 -0.26 -19.85
CA VAL A 95 3.89 0.15 -20.53
C VAL A 95 3.67 -0.04 -22.03
N SER A 96 3.31 1.03 -22.72
CA SER A 96 3.36 1.06 -24.18
C SER A 96 4.83 1.29 -24.54
N VAL A 97 5.51 0.18 -24.85
CA VAL A 97 6.86 0.22 -25.40
C VAL A 97 6.77 0.90 -26.77
N SER A 98 7.03 2.20 -26.83
CA SER A 98 7.29 2.88 -28.10
C SER A 98 8.60 2.34 -28.64
N ARG A 99 8.51 1.49 -29.66
CA ARG A 99 9.67 1.03 -30.44
C ARG A 99 10.44 2.26 -30.96
N PRO A 100 11.78 2.32 -30.86
CA PRO A 100 12.52 3.37 -31.51
C PRO A 100 12.37 3.24 -33.04
N ASN A 101 12.08 4.36 -33.70
CA ASN A 101 12.08 4.48 -35.16
C ASN A 101 13.50 4.18 -35.68
N VAL A 102 13.68 3.01 -36.29
CA VAL A 102 14.88 2.72 -37.08
C VAL A 102 14.62 3.23 -38.50
N SER A 103 15.09 4.45 -38.78
CA SER A 103 15.10 4.99 -40.14
C SER A 103 16.21 4.33 -40.95
N TYR A 104 15.85 3.42 -41.86
CA TYR A 104 16.77 2.92 -42.88
C TYR A 104 16.99 4.02 -43.93
N ALA A 105 18.15 4.68 -43.87
CA ALA A 105 18.63 5.54 -44.95
C ALA A 105 18.88 4.65 -46.19
N THR A 106 18.02 4.80 -47.20
CA THR A 106 18.20 4.12 -48.49
C THR A 106 19.26 4.88 -49.27
N MET A 107 20.44 4.27 -49.44
CA MET A 107 21.43 4.70 -50.42
C MET A 107 20.79 4.69 -51.82
N ARG A 108 20.82 5.82 -52.52
CA ARG A 108 20.73 5.84 -53.98
C ARG A 108 22.00 6.45 -54.55
N ARG A 109 22.48 5.74 -55.57
CA ARG A 109 23.71 5.89 -56.34
C ARG A 109 23.81 7.23 -57.05
#